data_AF-A0A7W8M3V1-F1
#
_entry.id   AF-A0A7W8M3V1-F1
#
_cell.length_a   1.000
_cell.length_b   1.000
_cell.length_c   1.000
_cell.angle_alpha   90.00
_cell.angle_beta   90.00
_cell.angle_gamma   90.00
#
_symmetry.space_group_name_H-M   'P 1'
#
loop_
_entity.id
_entity.type
_entity.pdbx_description
1 polymer ?
#
loop_
_entity_poly.entity_id
_entity_poly.type
_entity_poly.pdbx_seq_one_letter_code
_entity_poly.pdbx_strand_id
1 'polypeptide(L)'
;MAKHQHDTSANDLWMYFQNVINWVKTVFPNYRKYMKGLPWGIYYNRHKDEHYNSDELEARVAELEMDDDVTNNKGIYAYLLTGEEKHLNIRTFNEKDKLRKYNEQEGVCAKCGNHFAYTDMDGDHILPWSKGGKTEYDNLQMLCISCNRSNL
;
A
#
# COMPACT_ATOMS: atom_id res chain seq x y z
N MET A 1 16.65 12.13 23.47
CA MET A 1 16.29 13.00 24.62
C MET A 1 17.50 13.66 25.29
N ALA A 2 18.75 13.17 25.15
CA ALA A 2 19.95 13.82 25.72
C ALA A 2 20.54 14.99 24.90
N LYS A 3 20.10 15.19 23.64
CA LYS A 3 20.71 16.15 22.70
C LYS A 3 20.13 17.57 22.71
N HIS A 4 19.02 17.81 23.42
CA HIS A 4 18.28 19.09 23.40
C HIS A 4 18.10 19.69 24.80
N GLN A 5 18.89 19.25 25.79
CA GLN A 5 18.75 19.69 27.19
C GLN A 5 19.14 21.17 27.42
N HIS A 6 19.74 21.83 26.41
CA HIS A 6 20.20 23.21 26.47
C HIS A 6 19.46 24.15 25.49
N ASP A 7 18.48 23.64 24.75
CA ASP A 7 17.68 24.48 23.84
C ASP A 7 16.77 25.39 24.68
N THR A 8 16.89 26.70 24.42
CA THR A 8 16.44 27.76 25.34
C THR A 8 14.92 27.91 25.40
N SER A 9 14.16 27.23 24.54
CA SER A 9 12.72 27.06 24.70
C SER A 9 12.20 25.86 23.88
N ALA A 10 11.20 25.15 24.40
CA ALA A 10 10.50 24.07 23.69
C ALA A 10 9.60 24.59 22.53
N ASN A 11 9.70 25.87 22.18
CA ASN A 11 8.81 26.53 21.21
C ASN A 11 8.96 25.95 19.81
N ASP A 12 10.18 25.66 19.36
CA ASP A 12 10.40 25.13 18.00
C ASP A 12 9.81 23.71 17.85
N LEU A 13 9.97 22.87 18.87
CA LEU A 13 9.38 21.53 18.90
C LEU A 13 7.85 21.61 18.98
N TRP A 14 7.33 22.56 19.76
CA TRP A 14 5.90 22.81 19.84
C TRP A 14 5.31 23.28 18.50
N MET A 15 5.97 24.24 17.84
CA MET A 15 5.57 24.73 16.52
C MET A 15 5.61 23.61 15.48
N TYR A 16 6.65 22.79 15.47
CA TYR A 16 6.73 21.61 14.62
C TYR A 16 5.54 20.68 14.85
N PHE A 17 5.23 20.35 16.10
CA PHE A 17 4.09 19.49 16.43
C PHE A 17 2.76 20.09 15.95
N GLN A 18 2.53 21.39 16.16
CA GLN A 18 1.34 22.08 15.67
C GLN A 18 1.24 22.01 14.15
N ASN A 19 2.34 22.23 13.43
CA ASN A 19 2.37 22.15 11.98
C ASN A 19 2.03 20.75 11.47
N VAL A 20 2.59 19.70 12.08
CA VAL A 20 2.26 18.31 11.74
C VAL A 20 0.76 18.06 11.93
N ILE A 21 0.20 18.43 13.08
CA ILE A 21 -1.23 18.19 13.37
C ILE A 21 -2.14 18.98 12.43
N ASN A 22 -1.81 20.23 12.14
CA ASN A 22 -2.59 21.08 11.23
C ASN A 22 -2.55 20.54 9.81
N TRP A 23 -1.38 20.10 9.35
CA TRP A 23 -1.25 19.46 8.04
C TRP A 23 -2.08 18.18 7.96
N VAL A 24 -2.01 17.28 8.95
CA VAL A 24 -2.83 16.06 8.96
C VAL A 24 -4.31 16.37 8.90
N LYS A 25 -4.79 17.35 9.68
CA LYS A 25 -6.21 17.77 9.66
C LYS A 25 -6.64 18.42 8.34
N THR A 26 -5.70 19.04 7.63
CA THR A 26 -5.98 19.67 6.34
C THR A 26 -6.06 18.61 5.25
N VAL A 27 -5.10 17.69 5.20
CA VAL A 27 -5.02 16.63 4.18
C VAL A 27 -6.06 15.52 4.41
N PHE A 28 -6.29 15.13 5.66
CA PHE A 28 -7.22 14.07 6.05
C PHE A 28 -8.18 14.60 7.14
N PRO A 29 -9.22 15.36 6.76
CA PRO A 29 -10.09 16.06 7.73
C PRO A 29 -10.98 15.13 8.57
N ASN A 30 -11.33 13.95 8.05
CA ASN A 30 -12.20 13.00 8.75
C ASN A 30 -11.35 12.02 9.56
N TYR A 31 -11.42 12.16 10.89
CA TYR A 31 -10.70 11.26 11.77
C TYR A 31 -11.27 9.83 11.73
N ARG A 32 -10.41 8.83 11.50
CA ARG A 32 -10.73 7.40 11.59
C ARG A 32 -9.79 6.67 12.54
N LYS A 33 -10.24 5.56 13.11
CA LYS A 33 -9.45 4.76 14.08
C LYS A 33 -8.08 4.30 13.52
N TYR A 34 -7.98 4.09 12.20
CA TYR A 34 -6.77 3.63 11.53
C TYR A 34 -5.69 4.71 11.39
N MET A 35 -6.02 5.99 11.61
CA MET A 35 -5.05 7.09 11.66
C MET A 35 -4.16 7.05 12.92
N LYS A 36 -4.57 6.31 13.94
CA LYS A 36 -3.90 6.28 15.24
C LYS A 36 -2.59 5.49 15.18
N GLY A 37 -1.52 6.15 15.61
CA GLY A 37 -0.18 5.56 15.75
C GLY A 37 0.64 5.54 14.46
N LEU A 38 0.18 6.24 13.41
CA LEU A 38 0.97 6.44 12.20
C LEU A 38 2.12 7.44 12.45
N PRO A 39 3.25 7.30 11.74
CA PRO A 39 4.42 8.16 11.90
C PRO A 39 4.23 9.51 11.19
N TRP A 40 3.21 10.27 11.60
CA TRP A 40 2.78 11.52 10.94
C TRP A 40 3.88 12.55 10.77
N GLY A 41 4.85 12.63 11.70
CA GLY A 41 6.00 13.51 11.55
C GLY A 41 6.89 13.13 10.35
N ILE A 42 7.08 11.84 10.08
CA ILE A 42 7.86 11.37 8.91
C ILE A 42 7.11 11.70 7.63
N TYR A 43 5.79 11.48 7.61
CA TYR A 43 4.95 11.81 6.46
C TYR A 43 4.95 13.31 6.18
N TYR A 44 4.71 14.12 7.20
CA TYR A 44 4.78 15.58 7.10
C TYR A 44 6.12 16.04 6.51
N ASN A 45 7.24 15.56 7.04
CA ASN A 45 8.57 15.98 6.57
C ASN A 45 8.83 15.66 5.10
N ARG A 46 8.22 14.60 4.56
CA ARG A 46 8.41 14.17 3.18
C ARG A 46 7.43 14.80 2.20
N HIS A 47 6.21 15.09 2.67
CA HIS A 47 5.05 15.28 1.80
C HIS A 47 4.31 16.61 2.04
N LYS A 48 4.70 17.41 3.05
CA LYS A 48 3.99 18.66 3.41
C LYS A 48 3.88 19.71 2.29
N ASP A 49 4.79 19.67 1.33
CA ASP A 49 4.88 20.66 0.25
C ASP A 49 4.16 20.19 -1.04
N GLU A 50 3.55 18.99 -1.01
CA GLU A 50 2.72 18.48 -2.11
C GLU A 50 1.31 19.10 -2.08
N HIS A 51 0.58 18.96 -3.18
CA HIS A 51 -0.78 19.46 -3.32
C HIS A 51 -1.79 18.32 -3.23
N TYR A 52 -2.65 18.40 -2.22
CA TYR A 52 -3.69 17.41 -1.95
C TYR A 52 -5.07 18.01 -2.14
N ASN A 53 -5.95 17.26 -2.81
CA ASN A 53 -7.38 17.50 -2.75
C ASN A 53 -7.96 16.60 -1.66
N SER A 54 -8.33 17.20 -0.52
CA SER A 54 -8.80 16.46 0.65
C SER A 54 -10.11 15.70 0.39
N ASP A 55 -10.96 16.20 -0.51
CA ASP A 55 -12.22 15.52 -0.88
C ASP A 55 -11.95 14.27 -1.71
N GLU A 56 -11.01 14.35 -2.66
CA GLU A 56 -10.55 13.19 -3.44
C GLU A 56 -9.87 12.15 -2.55
N LEU A 57 -9.02 12.59 -1.61
CA LEU A 57 -8.38 11.70 -0.66
C LEU A 57 -9.40 10.98 0.23
N GLU A 58 -10.42 11.68 0.74
CA GLU A 58 -11.45 11.05 1.55
C GLU A 58 -12.28 10.03 0.76
N ALA A 59 -12.62 10.32 -0.49
CA ALA A 59 -13.28 9.36 -1.36
C ALA A 59 -12.42 8.09 -1.55
N ARG A 60 -11.11 8.27 -1.77
CA ARG A 60 -10.15 7.16 -1.89
C ARG A 60 -9.98 6.38 -0.59
N VAL A 61 -9.94 7.04 0.57
CA VAL A 61 -9.91 6.35 1.88
C VAL A 61 -11.15 5.47 2.05
N ALA A 62 -12.34 6.00 1.74
CA ALA A 62 -13.59 5.25 1.86
C ALA A 62 -13.63 4.04 0.92
N GLU A 63 -13.21 4.21 -0.34
CA GLU A 63 -13.09 3.12 -1.31
C GLU A 63 -12.16 2.01 -0.80
N LEU A 64 -10.96 2.38 -0.36
CA LEU A 64 -9.93 1.43 0.07
C LEU A 64 -10.29 0.70 1.37
N GLU A 65 -10.99 1.34 2.30
CA GLU A 65 -11.46 0.69 3.53
C GLU A 65 -12.56 -0.35 3.27
N MET A 66 -13.28 -0.23 2.17
CA MET A 66 -14.33 -1.18 1.75
C MET A 66 -13.80 -2.26 0.81
N ASP A 67 -12.56 -2.16 0.36
CA ASP A 67 -11.96 -3.16 -0.51
C ASP A 67 -11.46 -4.37 0.30
N ASP A 68 -12.11 -5.51 0.13
CA ASP A 68 -11.75 -6.77 0.79
C ASP A 68 -10.33 -7.26 0.44
N ASP A 69 -9.74 -6.76 -0.65
CA ASP A 69 -8.36 -7.05 -0.99
C ASP A 69 -7.36 -6.20 -0.16
N VAL A 70 -7.77 -5.08 0.44
CA VAL A 70 -6.91 -4.28 1.32
C VAL A 70 -6.95 -4.84 2.74
N THR A 71 -5.85 -5.46 3.18
CA THR A 71 -5.81 -6.08 4.53
C THR A 71 -5.16 -5.19 5.59
N ASN A 72 -4.50 -4.10 5.20
CA ASN A 72 -3.89 -3.13 6.12
C ASN A 72 -4.48 -1.72 5.99
N ASN A 73 -5.61 -1.47 6.67
CA ASN A 73 -6.28 -0.16 6.65
C ASN A 73 -5.41 1.00 7.18
N LYS A 74 -4.45 0.73 8.09
CA LYS A 74 -3.51 1.78 8.52
C LYS A 74 -2.60 2.22 7.38
N GLY A 75 -2.25 1.29 6.49
CA GLY A 75 -1.40 1.53 5.34
C GLY A 75 -2.02 2.41 4.26
N ILE A 76 -3.35 2.57 4.26
CA ILE A 76 -4.07 3.42 3.29
C ILE A 76 -3.49 4.84 3.27
N TYR A 77 -3.28 5.45 4.43
CA TYR A 77 -2.74 6.82 4.50
C TYR A 77 -1.32 6.92 3.95
N ALA A 78 -0.49 5.90 4.17
CA ALA A 78 0.86 5.87 3.59
C ALA A 78 0.78 5.70 2.06
N TYR A 79 -0.05 4.79 1.58
CA TYR A 79 -0.28 4.57 0.15
C TYR A 79 -0.80 5.82 -0.56
N LEU A 80 -1.74 6.56 0.03
CA LEU A 80 -2.27 7.77 -0.60
C LEU A 80 -1.24 8.92 -0.66
N LEU A 81 -0.23 8.90 0.22
CA LEU A 81 0.85 9.88 0.22
C LEU A 81 2.02 9.45 -0.68
N THR A 82 2.28 8.15 -0.83
CA THR A 82 3.49 7.64 -1.54
C THR A 82 3.20 6.99 -2.89
N GLY A 83 1.97 6.54 -3.12
CA GLY A 83 1.59 5.68 -4.23
C GLY A 83 2.04 4.22 -4.10
N GLU A 84 2.71 3.83 -3.00
CA GLU A 84 3.34 2.51 -2.87
C GLU A 84 2.34 1.45 -2.34
N GLU A 85 1.87 0.57 -3.22
CA GLU A 85 0.86 -0.48 -2.90
C GLU A 85 1.26 -1.41 -1.74
N LYS A 86 2.57 -1.60 -1.52
CA LYS A 86 3.09 -2.45 -0.43
C LYS A 86 2.58 -2.03 0.95
N HIS A 87 2.14 -0.78 1.12
CA HIS A 87 1.54 -0.32 2.38
C HIS A 87 0.16 -0.95 2.65
N LEU A 88 -0.60 -1.26 1.60
CA LEU A 88 -1.97 -1.78 1.70
C LEU A 88 -2.04 -3.25 2.10
N ASN A 89 -0.93 -3.99 1.92
CA ASN A 89 -0.87 -5.44 2.10
C ASN A 89 -2.02 -6.14 1.34
N ILE A 90 -2.00 -6.02 0.01
CA ILE A 90 -3.05 -6.57 -0.85
C ILE A 90 -3.15 -8.09 -0.65
N ARG A 91 -4.38 -8.59 -0.55
CA ARG A 91 -4.71 -10.00 -0.36
C ARG A 91 -4.07 -10.83 -1.47
N THR A 92 -3.37 -11.88 -1.06
CA THR A 92 -2.76 -12.84 -1.98
C THR A 92 -3.76 -13.93 -2.38
N PHE A 93 -3.55 -14.52 -3.55
CA PHE A 93 -4.31 -15.67 -3.99
C PHE A 93 -4.08 -16.87 -3.07
N ASN A 94 -5.14 -17.64 -2.78
CA ASN A 94 -5.02 -18.83 -1.96
C ASN A 94 -4.29 -19.97 -2.71
N GLU A 95 -3.67 -20.88 -1.97
CA GLU A 95 -2.88 -21.99 -2.54
C GLU A 95 -3.68 -22.91 -3.45
N LYS A 96 -4.97 -23.13 -3.17
CA LYS A 96 -5.81 -24.01 -4.00
C LYS A 96 -6.01 -23.41 -5.40
N ASP A 97 -6.24 -22.10 -5.47
CA ASP A 97 -6.37 -21.38 -6.72
C ASP A 97 -5.05 -21.31 -7.48
N LYS A 98 -3.94 -21.04 -6.80
CA LYS A 98 -2.60 -21.09 -7.41
C LYS A 98 -2.29 -22.46 -8.00
N LEU A 99 -2.53 -23.53 -7.25
CA LEU A 99 -2.32 -24.90 -7.74
C LEU A 99 -3.21 -25.23 -8.95
N ARG A 100 -4.49 -24.83 -8.91
CA ARG A 100 -5.41 -25.01 -10.03
C ARG A 100 -4.92 -24.28 -11.27
N LYS A 101 -4.55 -23.00 -11.14
CA LYS A 101 -4.05 -22.19 -12.26
C LYS A 101 -2.71 -22.71 -12.81
N TYR A 102 -1.82 -23.18 -11.94
CA TYR A 102 -0.56 -23.81 -12.35
C TYR A 102 -0.80 -25.02 -13.25
N ASN A 103 -1.75 -25.89 -12.89
CA ASN A 103 -2.10 -27.06 -13.70
C ASN A 103 -2.76 -26.65 -15.03
N GLU A 104 -3.64 -25.64 -15.04
CA GLU A 104 -4.23 -25.09 -16.26
C GLU A 104 -3.18 -24.48 -17.21
N GLN A 105 -2.14 -23.87 -16.65
CA GLN A 105 -1.01 -23.31 -17.39
C GLN A 105 0.08 -24.35 -17.70
N GLU A 106 -0.09 -25.61 -17.30
CA GLU A 106 0.90 -26.68 -17.49
C GLU A 106 2.31 -26.31 -17.01
N GLY A 107 2.41 -25.58 -15.89
CA GLY A 107 3.68 -25.10 -15.35
C GLY A 107 4.40 -24.05 -16.21
N VAL A 108 3.74 -23.50 -17.24
CA VAL A 108 4.29 -22.47 -18.12
C VAL A 108 4.05 -21.08 -17.53
N CYS A 109 5.11 -20.29 -17.40
CA CYS A 109 5.02 -18.89 -17.00
C CYS A 109 4.29 -18.07 -18.07
N ALA A 110 3.19 -17.40 -17.70
CA ALA A 110 2.39 -16.61 -18.62
C ALA A 110 3.14 -15.41 -19.25
N LYS A 111 4.24 -14.96 -18.63
CA LYS A 111 5.04 -13.82 -19.12
C LYS A 111 6.19 -14.25 -20.04
N CYS A 112 6.99 -15.24 -19.65
CA CYS A 112 8.19 -15.63 -20.41
C CYS A 112 8.05 -16.92 -21.22
N GLY A 113 6.95 -17.67 -21.04
CA GLY A 113 6.67 -18.88 -21.81
C GLY A 113 7.53 -20.11 -21.45
N ASN A 114 8.43 -20.00 -20.47
CA ASN A 114 9.23 -21.15 -20.01
C ASN A 114 8.48 -21.97 -18.95
N HIS A 115 8.79 -23.26 -18.88
CA HIS A 115 8.26 -24.19 -17.87
C HIS A 115 9.04 -24.10 -16.55
N PHE A 116 8.34 -24.12 -15.43
CA PHE A 116 8.90 -24.08 -14.08
C PHE A 116 8.19 -25.08 -13.16
N ALA A 117 8.85 -25.50 -12.08
CA ALA A 117 8.18 -26.23 -11.02
C ALA A 117 7.25 -25.28 -10.23
N TYR A 118 6.20 -25.83 -9.61
CA TYR A 118 5.26 -25.05 -8.78
C TYR A 118 5.97 -24.20 -7.72
N THR A 119 7.03 -24.74 -7.08
CA THR A 119 7.82 -24.04 -6.06
C THR A 119 8.60 -22.84 -6.58
N ASP A 120 8.81 -22.75 -7.89
CA ASP A 120 9.53 -21.67 -8.57
C ASP A 120 8.57 -20.67 -9.24
N MET A 121 7.27 -20.79 -8.95
CA MET A 121 6.21 -19.92 -9.45
C MET A 121 5.38 -19.33 -8.30
N ASP A 122 4.73 -18.21 -8.59
CA ASP A 122 3.75 -17.62 -7.68
C ASP A 122 2.59 -17.01 -8.47
N GLY A 123 1.47 -16.82 -7.79
CA GLY A 123 0.30 -16.18 -8.35
C GLY A 123 0.51 -14.68 -8.50
N ASP A 124 0.08 -14.13 -9.62
CA ASP A 124 0.08 -12.70 -9.91
C ASP A 124 -1.25 -12.31 -10.56
N HIS A 125 -1.59 -11.03 -10.48
CA HIS A 125 -2.80 -10.49 -11.11
C HIS A 125 -2.58 -10.30 -12.62
N ILE A 126 -3.59 -10.61 -13.44
CA ILE A 126 -3.58 -10.33 -14.88
C ILE A 126 -3.75 -8.83 -15.12
N LEU A 127 -4.82 -8.26 -14.57
CA LEU A 127 -4.99 -6.82 -14.40
C LEU A 127 -4.42 -6.44 -13.03
N PRO A 128 -3.39 -5.57 -12.95
CA PRO A 128 -2.84 -5.14 -11.67
C PRO A 128 -3.90 -4.54 -10.74
N TRP A 129 -3.71 -4.70 -9.42
CA TRP A 129 -4.66 -4.20 -8.43
C TRP A 129 -4.82 -2.67 -8.50
N SER A 130 -3.76 -1.89 -8.71
CA SER A 130 -3.86 -0.43 -8.94
C SER A 130 -4.72 -0.03 -10.14
N LYS A 131 -4.96 -0.94 -11.08
CA LYS A 131 -5.81 -0.71 -12.26
C LYS A 131 -7.21 -1.31 -12.10
N GLY A 132 -7.58 -1.70 -10.89
CA GLY A 132 -8.90 -2.24 -10.55
C GLY A 132 -8.99 -3.77 -10.65
N GLY A 133 -7.87 -4.49 -10.79
CA GLY A 133 -7.88 -5.94 -10.81
C GLY A 133 -8.02 -6.55 -9.41
N LYS A 134 -9.09 -7.31 -9.19
CA LYS A 134 -9.36 -7.97 -7.90
C LYS A 134 -8.61 -9.28 -7.74
N THR A 135 -8.39 -9.72 -6.50
CA THR A 135 -7.83 -11.03 -6.16
C THR A 135 -8.90 -12.11 -6.34
N GLU A 136 -9.24 -12.37 -7.60
CA GLU A 136 -10.22 -13.35 -8.04
C GLU A 136 -9.59 -14.35 -9.01
N TYR A 137 -10.12 -15.56 -9.07
CA TYR A 137 -9.52 -16.63 -9.86
C TYR A 137 -9.35 -16.30 -11.34
N ASP A 138 -10.30 -15.58 -11.92
CA ASP A 138 -10.26 -15.20 -13.34
C ASP A 138 -9.19 -14.13 -13.63
N ASN A 139 -8.73 -13.43 -12.58
CA ASN A 139 -7.64 -12.48 -12.64
C ASN A 139 -6.30 -13.07 -12.16
N LEU A 140 -6.23 -14.38 -11.87
CA LEU A 140 -5.00 -15.06 -11.45
C LEU A 140 -4.25 -15.63 -12.65
N GLN A 141 -2.94 -15.38 -12.70
CA GLN A 141 -1.97 -16.08 -13.55
C GLN A 141 -0.79 -16.57 -12.71
N MET A 142 -0.18 -17.68 -13.11
CA MET A 142 1.09 -18.13 -12.51
C MET A 142 2.27 -17.58 -13.30
N LEU A 143 3.20 -16.93 -12.59
CA LEU A 143 4.46 -16.43 -13.13
C LEU A 143 5.63 -17.07 -12.42
N CYS A 144 6.76 -17.25 -13.10
CA CYS A 144 7.99 -17.61 -12.41
C CYS A 144 8.43 -16.48 -11.45
N ILE A 145 9.11 -16.83 -10.37
CA ILE A 145 9.52 -15.87 -9.32
C ILE A 145 10.26 -14.65 -9.91
N SER A 146 11.11 -14.87 -10.93
CA SER A 146 11.84 -13.78 -11.59
C SER A 146 10.90 -12.82 -12.35
N CYS A 147 9.94 -13.37 -13.10
CA CYS A 147 8.96 -12.56 -13.85
C CYS A 147 8.04 -11.78 -12.91
N ASN A 148 7.58 -12.42 -11.83
CA ASN A 148 6.70 -11.80 -10.83
C ASN A 148 7.42 -10.63 -10.12
N ARG A 149 8.66 -10.83 -9.66
CA ARG A 149 9.44 -9.75 -9.02
C ARG A 149 9.78 -8.59 -9.95
N SER A 150 9.76 -8.82 -11.26
CA SER A 150 10.02 -7.78 -12.28
C SER A 150 8.77 -6.97 -12.63
N ASN A 151 7.61 -7.25 -12.02
CA ASN A 151 6.37 -6.47 -12.16
C ASN A 151 6.25 -5.38 -11.08
N LEU A 152 7.26 -5.20 -10.23
CA LEU A 152 7.34 -4.16 -9.19
C LEU A 152 7.85 -2.83 -9.72
#